data_AF-A0A2W6ASZ5-F1
#
_entry.id   AF-A0A2W6ASZ5-F1
#
_cell.length_a   1.000
_cell.length_b   1.000
_cell.length_c   1.000
_cell.angle_alpha   90.00
_cell.angle_beta   90.00
_cell.angle_gamma   90.00
#
_symmetry.space_group_name_H-M   'P 1'
#
loop_
_entity.id
_entity.type
_entity.pdbx_description
1 polymer ?
#
loop_
_entity_poly.entity_id
_entity_poly.type
_entity_poly.pdbx_seq_one_letter_code
_entity_poly.pdbx_strand_id
1 'polypeptide(L)'
;MLFLGDESVTVAGRTLPARHTRWTTTFSGATEGGAVVDDWFEPATGLVLREERHIGLRVGSPFVGHLTYADNSTYELLSTTPAR
;
A
#
# COMPACT_ATOMS: atom_id res chain seq x y z
N MET A 1 11.68 2.54 -3.41
CA MET A 1 11.21 1.16 -3.59
C MET A 1 12.31 0.22 -3.11
N LEU A 2 11.96 -0.71 -2.24
CA LEU A 2 12.82 -1.79 -1.78
C LEU A 2 12.17 -3.12 -2.17
N PHE A 3 12.93 -4.03 -2.79
CA PHE A 3 12.47 -5.40 -3.00
C PHE A 3 12.75 -6.22 -1.73
N LEU A 4 11.72 -6.89 -1.22
CA LEU A 4 11.77 -7.65 0.03
C LEU A 4 11.84 -9.16 -0.20
N GLY A 5 11.41 -9.64 -1.37
CA GLY A 5 11.52 -11.04 -1.74
C GLY A 5 10.41 -11.49 -2.69
N ASP A 6 10.58 -12.70 -3.21
CA ASP A 6 9.51 -13.40 -3.92
C ASP A 6 8.67 -14.18 -2.88
N GLU A 7 7.35 -14.06 -2.99
CA GLU A 7 6.36 -14.69 -2.11
C GLU A 7 5.23 -15.30 -2.95
N SER A 8 4.22 -15.84 -2.28
CA SER A 8 3.03 -16.38 -2.93
C SER A 8 1.78 -15.85 -2.25
N VAL A 9 0.81 -15.39 -3.06
CA VAL A 9 -0.47 -14.83 -2.59
C VAL A 9 -1.60 -15.68 -3.13
N THR A 10 -2.58 -15.99 -2.29
CA THR A 10 -3.77 -16.76 -2.71
C THR A 10 -4.89 -15.81 -3.10
N VAL A 11 -5.34 -15.88 -4.36
CA VAL A 11 -6.46 -15.10 -4.91
C VAL A 11 -7.51 -16.07 -5.46
N ALA A 12 -8.76 -15.96 -5.01
CA ALA A 12 -9.85 -16.87 -5.40
C ALA A 12 -9.47 -18.37 -5.31
N GLY A 13 -8.71 -18.77 -4.29
CA GLY A 13 -8.25 -20.14 -4.08
C GLY A 13 -7.09 -20.58 -4.99
N ARG A 14 -6.55 -19.69 -5.83
CA ARG A 14 -5.36 -19.94 -6.66
C ARG A 14 -4.15 -19.27 -6.04
N THR A 15 -3.08 -20.01 -5.86
CA THR A 15 -1.79 -19.44 -5.43
C THR A 15 -1.07 -18.84 -6.63
N LEU A 16 -0.73 -17.56 -6.53
CA LEU A 16 -0.03 -16.80 -7.55
C LEU A 16 1.35 -16.37 -7.03
N PRO A 17 2.38 -16.35 -7.89
CA PRO A 17 3.68 -15.80 -7.53
C PRO A 17 3.55 -14.28 -7.33
N ALA A 18 4.24 -13.74 -6.33
CA ALA A 18 4.23 -12.32 -6.02
C ALA A 18 5.64 -11.80 -5.77
N ARG A 19 5.93 -10.59 -6.21
CA ARG A 19 7.08 -9.81 -5.74
C ARG A 19 6.63 -8.89 -4.64
N HIS A 20 7.21 -9.05 -3.46
CA HIS A 20 6.98 -8.18 -2.33
C HIS A 20 7.93 -6.99 -2.39
N THR A 21 7.36 -5.79 -2.42
CA THR A 21 8.11 -4.54 -2.43
C THR A 21 7.58 -3.57 -1.39
N ARG A 22 8.48 -2.76 -0.83
CA ARG A 22 8.15 -1.67 0.10
C ARG A 22 8.43 -0.31 -0.51
N TRP A 23 7.49 0.60 -0.32
CA TRP A 23 7.58 2.00 -0.65
C TRP A 23 7.51 2.83 0.62
N THR A 24 8.35 3.85 0.71
CA THR A 24 8.29 4.82 1.78
C THR A 24 8.19 6.19 1.14
N THR A 25 7.14 6.92 1.48
CA THR A 25 6.90 8.29 1.05
C THR A 25 7.05 9.19 2.26
N THR A 26 7.81 10.26 2.12
CA THR A 26 7.99 11.28 3.15
C THR A 26 7.35 12.58 2.68
N PHE A 27 6.56 13.20 3.55
CA PHE A 27 5.91 14.49 3.31
C PHE A 27 6.55 15.56 4.20
N SER A 28 6.73 16.76 3.65
CA SER A 28 7.27 17.92 4.35
C SER A 28 6.52 19.20 3.93
N GLY A 29 6.47 20.19 4.82
CA GLY A 29 5.82 21.47 4.57
C GLY A 29 4.45 21.55 5.23
N ALA A 30 3.40 21.92 4.49
CA ALA A 30 2.04 22.02 5.03
C ALA A 30 1.48 20.68 5.53
N THR A 31 2.01 19.57 5.01
CA THR A 31 1.78 18.21 5.51
C THR A 31 3.14 17.58 5.83
N GLU A 32 3.30 17.13 7.06
CA GLU A 32 4.51 16.47 7.55
C GLU A 32 4.21 15.02 7.89
N GLY A 33 5.19 14.13 7.73
CA GLY A 33 5.09 12.73 8.12
C GLY A 33 5.40 11.78 6.97
N GLY A 34 4.72 10.65 6.90
CA GLY A 34 5.01 9.66 5.88
C GLY A 34 3.96 8.58 5.70
N ALA A 35 4.21 7.77 4.68
CA ALA A 35 3.48 6.56 4.38
C ALA A 35 4.47 5.42 4.10
N VAL A 36 4.20 4.24 4.64
CA VAL A 36 4.84 2.99 4.25
C VAL A 36 3.78 2.14 3.56
N VAL A 37 4.10 1.63 2.38
CA VAL A 37 3.23 0.75 1.60
C VAL A 37 4.01 -0.48 1.22
N ASP A 38 3.47 -1.66 1.54
CA ASP A 38 3.96 -2.95 1.08
C ASP A 38 3.01 -3.48 0.01
N ASP A 39 3.54 -3.76 -1.18
CA ASP A 39 2.79 -4.28 -2.31
C ASP A 39 3.31 -5.65 -2.70
N TRP A 40 2.38 -6.56 -2.98
CA TRP A 40 2.63 -7.85 -3.60
C TRP A 40 2.03 -7.82 -5.00
N PHE A 41 2.87 -7.76 -6.04
CA PHE A 41 2.38 -7.79 -7.42
C PHE A 41 2.80 -9.07 -8.16
N GLU A 42 1.93 -9.56 -9.03
CA GLU A 42 2.24 -10.68 -9.92
C GLU A 42 3.30 -10.25 -10.94
N PRO A 43 4.48 -10.89 -10.99
CA PRO A 43 5.60 -10.41 -11.81
C PRO A 43 5.30 -10.41 -13.33
N ALA A 44 4.41 -11.29 -13.79
CA ALA A 44 4.11 -11.45 -15.20
C ALA A 44 3.17 -10.36 -15.75
N THR A 45 2.24 -9.88 -14.92
CA THR A 45 1.20 -8.92 -15.34
C THR A 45 1.35 -7.54 -14.70
N GLY A 46 2.10 -7.44 -13.60
CA GLY A 46 2.18 -6.24 -12.77
C GLY A 46 0.94 -6.02 -11.89
N LEU A 47 0.01 -6.97 -11.86
CA LEU A 47 -1.22 -6.85 -11.07
C LEU A 47 -0.93 -6.91 -9.57
N VAL A 48 -1.36 -5.90 -8.81
CA VAL A 48 -1.28 -5.90 -7.35
C VAL A 48 -2.29 -6.90 -6.79
N LEU A 49 -1.78 -7.89 -6.06
CA LEU A 49 -2.55 -8.98 -5.45
C LEU A 49 -2.92 -8.66 -4.00
N ARG A 50 -2.06 -7.91 -3.31
CA ARG A 50 -2.24 -7.46 -1.93
C ARG A 50 -1.48 -6.15 -1.72
N GLU A 51 -2.04 -5.28 -0.90
CA GLU A 51 -1.39 -4.05 -0.41
C GLU A 51 -1.61 -3.94 1.11
N GLU A 52 -0.55 -3.57 1.83
CA GLU A 52 -0.62 -3.10 3.22
C GLU A 52 -0.12 -1.67 3.28
N ARG A 53 -0.87 -0.81 3.96
CA ARG A 53 -0.62 0.63 4.00
C ARG A 53 -0.66 1.15 5.42
N HIS A 54 0.37 1.89 5.78
CA HIS A 54 0.50 2.60 7.05
C HIS A 54 0.82 4.08 6.78
N ILE A 55 -0.09 4.97 7.15
CA ILE A 55 0.06 6.42 6.98
C ILE A 55 0.03 7.09 8.34
N GLY A 56 0.96 8.02 8.57
CA GLY A 56 0.96 8.92 9.71
C GLY A 56 1.35 10.33 9.26
N LEU A 57 0.40 11.25 9.32
CA LEU A 57 0.57 12.63 8.87
C LEU A 57 0.13 13.63 9.93
N ARG A 58 0.84 14.75 9.97
CA ARG A 58 0.43 15.99 10.62
C ARG A 58 0.14 17.02 9.54
N VAL A 59 -1.09 17.48 9.48
CA VAL A 59 -1.59 18.37 8.43
C VAL A 59 -1.84 19.75 9.03
N GLY A 60 -1.29 20.80 8.43
CA GLY A 60 -1.59 22.18 8.79
C GLY A 60 -3.06 22.50 8.53
N SER A 61 -3.73 23.11 9.51
CA SER A 61 -5.12 23.55 9.40
C SER A 61 -5.23 25.02 9.77
N PRO A 62 -5.82 25.87 8.91
CA PRO A 62 -5.98 27.28 9.21
C PRO A 62 -6.94 27.55 10.38
N PHE A 63 -7.75 26.56 10.77
CA PHE A 63 -8.76 26.71 11.83
C PHE A 63 -8.31 26.19 13.19
N VAL A 64 -7.50 25.12 13.22
CA VAL A 64 -7.11 24.43 14.48
C VAL A 64 -5.60 24.25 14.62
N GLY A 65 -4.80 24.92 13.78
CA GLY A 65 -3.34 24.81 13.75
C GLY A 65 -2.88 23.52 13.07
N HIS A 66 -3.14 22.36 13.67
CA HIS A 66 -2.77 21.06 13.10
C HIS A 66 -3.82 19.97 13.35
N LEU A 67 -3.96 19.09 12.35
CA LEU A 67 -4.74 17.86 12.41
C LEU A 67 -3.78 16.67 12.31
N THR A 68 -4.11 15.58 13.00
CA THR A 68 -3.43 14.30 12.82
C THR A 68 -4.28 13.40 11.92
N TYR A 69 -3.68 12.86 10.88
CA TYR A 69 -4.28 11.84 10.04
C TYR A 69 -3.46 10.56 10.14
N ALA A 70 -4.13 9.45 10.45
CA ALA A 70 -3.53 8.13 10.49
C ALA A 70 -4.44 7.15 9.75
N ASP A 71 -3.85 6.28 8.96
CA ASP A 71 -4.54 5.22 8.23
C ASP A 71 -3.72 3.93 8.30
N ASN A 72 -4.40 2.82 8.58
CA ASN A 72 -3.85 1.48 8.55
C ASN A 72 -4.85 0.63 7.76
N SER A 73 -4.47 0.29 6.53
CA SER A 73 -5.37 -0.35 5.58
C SER A 73 -4.70 -1.57 4.94
N THR A 74 -5.51 -2.58 4.65
CA THR A 74 -5.10 -3.76 3.89
C THR A 74 -6.09 -3.97 2.76
N TYR A 75 -5.56 -4.19 1.57
CA TYR A 75 -6.34 -4.49 0.37
C TYR A 75 -5.91 -5.83 -0.18
N GLU A 76 -6.90 -6.65 -0.57
CA GLU A 76 -6.66 -7.97 -1.14
C GLU A 76 -7.46 -8.12 -2.42
N LEU A 77 -6.81 -8.67 -3.45
CA LEU A 77 -7.48 -8.98 -4.69
C LEU A 77 -8.33 -10.22 -4.50
N LEU A 78 -9.65 -10.07 -4.64
CA LEU A 78 -10.59 -11.18 -4.49
C LEU A 78 -10.68 -12.06 -5.74
N SER A 79 -10.46 -11.49 -6.92
CA SER A 79 -10.55 -12.16 -8.21
C SER A 79 -9.65 -11.48 -9.25
N THR A 80 -8.91 -12.28 -10.01
CA THR A 80 -8.17 -11.79 -11.19
C THR A 80 -9.06 -11.62 -12.42
N THR A 81 -10.31 -12.09 -12.35
CA THR A 81 -11.30 -11.93 -13.41
C THR A 81 -12.11 -10.66 -13.15
N PRO A 82 -12.10 -9.66 -14.06
CA PRO A 82 -12.88 -8.44 -13.91
C PRO A 82 -14.38 -8.72 -13.82
N ALA A 83 -15.08 -8.02 -12.92
CA ALA A 83 -16.54 -7.97 -12.94
C ALA A 83 -17.01 -7.08 -14.11
N ARG A 84 -18.15 -7.44 -14.72
CA ARG A 84 -18.74 -6.72 -15.84
C ARG A 84 -19.71 -5.64 -15.37
#